data_AF-A0A7J0ENJ7-F1
#
_entry.id   AF-A0A7J0ENJ7-F1
#
_cell.length_a   1.000
_cell.length_b   1.000
_cell.length_c   1.000
_cell.angle_alpha   90.00
_cell.angle_beta   90.00
_cell.angle_gamma   90.00
#
_symmetry.space_group_name_H-M   'P 1'
#
loop_
_entity.id
_entity.type
_entity.pdbx_description
1 polymer ?
#
loop_
_entity_poly.entity_id
_entity_poly.type
_entity_poly.pdbx_seq_one_letter_code
_entity_poly.pdbx_strand_id
1 'polypeptide(L)'
;MTKEENVHLVPNSADDAPRVTNQLQGSVGDANAVLSRPSGRVVWCHKTELALISCRYCGSLEPMPMPMPAGSGGVAHALFVSKDRRIPKIRIQTRQLGNLLDKRIVVAVDSWDCLSRYPSGHYVRTIGEIGDRDTESEVVLIENDIDARPFASQILACLPPLPWSVSSEDLANPIRQDLRHVRVCSVDPPGCKDIDDALHCTALPDGNFEVGVRIL
;
A
#
# COMPACT_ATOMS: atom_id res chain seq x y z
N MET A 1 -4.87 30.62 -36.47
CA MET A 1 -5.94 30.82 -35.47
C MET A 1 -7.21 30.22 -36.04
N THR A 2 -7.34 28.89 -35.90
CA THR A 2 -8.51 28.11 -36.30
C THR A 2 -8.31 26.66 -35.87
N LYS A 3 -9.36 26.13 -35.24
CA LYS A 3 -9.85 24.74 -35.23
C LYS A 3 -9.20 23.78 -34.24
N GLU A 4 -9.92 23.65 -33.12
CA GLU A 4 -10.02 22.46 -32.29
C GLU A 4 -10.41 21.25 -33.15
N GLU A 5 -9.70 20.14 -32.98
CA GLU A 5 -10.10 18.83 -33.50
C GLU A 5 -10.40 17.91 -32.31
N ASN A 6 -11.67 17.48 -32.27
CA ASN A 6 -12.27 16.55 -31.34
C ASN A 6 -11.58 15.18 -31.43
N VAL A 7 -11.00 14.70 -30.33
CA VAL A 7 -10.63 13.29 -30.21
C VAL A 7 -11.87 12.52 -29.80
N HIS A 8 -12.39 11.73 -30.74
CA HIS A 8 -13.53 10.85 -30.56
C HIS A 8 -13.12 9.69 -29.63
N LEU A 9 -13.60 9.70 -28.38
CA LEU A 9 -13.46 8.56 -27.48
C LEU A 9 -14.49 7.48 -27.86
N VAL A 10 -14.04 6.23 -27.85
CA VAL A 10 -14.82 5.02 -28.15
C VAL A 10 -15.77 4.74 -26.97
N PRO A 11 -17.09 4.57 -27.18
CA PRO A 11 -17.99 4.21 -26.10
C PRO A 11 -17.98 2.69 -25.96
N ASN A 12 -17.26 2.19 -24.96
CA ASN A 12 -17.49 0.94 -24.22
C ASN A 12 -16.16 0.49 -23.59
N SER A 13 -15.87 1.00 -22.40
CA SER A 13 -15.02 0.30 -21.45
C SER A 13 -15.82 0.13 -20.17
N ALA A 14 -15.84 -1.11 -19.68
CA ALA A 14 -16.73 -1.59 -18.64
C ALA A 14 -16.37 -0.97 -17.30
N ASP A 15 -17.18 -0.03 -16.83
CA ASP A 15 -17.47 0.21 -15.42
C ASP A 15 -18.51 1.33 -15.30
N ASP A 16 -19.78 0.98 -15.47
CA ASP A 16 -20.88 1.90 -15.13
C ASP A 16 -22.00 1.10 -14.45
N ALA A 17 -21.96 1.11 -13.12
CA ALA A 17 -23.03 0.53 -12.30
C ALA A 17 -24.23 1.50 -12.32
N PRO A 18 -25.44 1.09 -12.75
CA PRO A 18 -26.54 2.02 -12.88
C PRO A 18 -27.03 2.48 -11.50
N ARG A 19 -26.97 3.80 -11.25
CA ARG A 19 -27.75 4.46 -10.19
C ARG A 19 -29.20 4.50 -10.62
N VAL A 20 -30.04 3.63 -10.06
CA VAL A 20 -31.49 3.67 -10.29
C VAL A 20 -32.11 4.71 -9.36
N THR A 21 -32.54 5.83 -9.95
CA THR A 21 -33.52 6.76 -9.40
C THR A 21 -34.91 6.11 -9.37
N ASN A 22 -35.55 6.08 -8.21
CA ASN A 22 -36.94 5.63 -8.05
C ASN A 22 -37.91 6.65 -8.67
N GLN A 23 -38.64 6.25 -9.70
CA GLN A 23 -39.96 6.81 -10.00
C GLN A 23 -40.99 5.67 -10.11
N LEU A 24 -42.08 5.85 -9.35
CA LEU A 24 -43.23 4.96 -9.26
C LEU A 24 -44.13 5.11 -10.49
N GLN A 25 -44.50 4.00 -11.13
CA GLN A 25 -45.87 3.73 -11.60
C GLN A 25 -45.99 2.27 -12.08
N GLY A 26 -47.12 1.64 -11.76
CA GLY A 26 -47.19 0.19 -11.54
C GLY A 26 -47.94 -0.63 -12.59
N SER A 27 -48.02 -1.94 -12.31
CA SER A 27 -49.15 -2.81 -12.61
C SER A 27 -49.02 -4.12 -11.82
N VAL A 28 -50.16 -4.65 -11.41
CA VAL A 28 -50.36 -5.81 -10.53
C VAL A 28 -49.89 -7.12 -11.19
N GLY A 29 -49.21 -7.97 -10.40
CA GLY A 29 -49.08 -9.41 -10.65
C GLY A 29 -47.69 -9.89 -11.02
N ASP A 30 -46.85 -10.18 -10.02
CA ASP A 30 -46.27 -11.52 -9.84
C ASP A 30 -45.51 -11.59 -8.51
N ALA A 31 -45.54 -12.76 -7.88
CA ALA A 31 -44.89 -13.01 -6.59
C ALA A 31 -43.36 -12.87 -6.72
N ASN A 32 -42.82 -11.71 -6.33
CA ASN A 32 -41.39 -11.51 -6.15
C ASN A 32 -40.91 -12.35 -4.97
N ALA A 33 -40.53 -13.60 -5.25
CA ALA A 33 -39.63 -14.35 -4.38
C ALA A 33 -38.31 -13.56 -4.31
N VAL A 34 -38.19 -12.70 -3.29
CA VAL A 34 -36.91 -12.12 -2.91
C VAL A 34 -35.99 -13.30 -2.63
N LEU A 35 -35.00 -13.53 -3.51
CA LEU A 35 -33.94 -14.51 -3.30
C LEU A 35 -33.28 -14.17 -1.96
N SER A 36 -33.67 -14.87 -0.90
CA SER A 36 -33.17 -14.65 0.44
C SER A 36 -31.71 -15.09 0.45
N ARG A 37 -30.80 -14.11 0.52
CA ARG A 37 -29.38 -14.41 0.64
C ARG A 37 -29.14 -15.02 2.03
N PRO A 38 -28.36 -16.10 2.14
CA PRO A 38 -28.04 -16.67 3.44
C PRO A 38 -27.35 -15.62 4.31
N SER A 39 -27.77 -15.52 5.57
CA SER A 39 -27.15 -14.66 6.58
C SER A 39 -26.61 -15.51 7.72
N GLY A 40 -25.56 -15.04 8.37
CA GLY A 40 -24.91 -15.74 9.47
C GLY A 40 -24.57 -14.79 10.61
N ARG A 41 -24.34 -15.36 11.79
CA ARG A 41 -23.86 -14.65 12.98
C ARG A 41 -22.53 -15.24 13.40
N VAL A 42 -21.54 -14.38 13.63
CA VAL A 42 -20.27 -14.79 14.23
C VAL A 42 -20.53 -15.15 15.69
N VAL A 43 -20.24 -16.40 16.05
CA VAL A 43 -20.40 -16.92 17.42
C VAL A 43 -19.07 -17.10 18.13
N TRP A 44 -17.96 -17.18 17.37
CA TRP A 44 -16.64 -17.41 17.91
C TRP A 44 -15.53 -17.04 16.92
N CYS A 45 -14.36 -16.63 17.43
CA CYS A 45 -13.16 -16.30 16.65
C CYS A 45 -12.03 -17.28 16.98
N HIS A 46 -11.64 -18.14 16.03
CA HIS A 46 -10.69 -19.24 16.27
C HIS A 46 -9.22 -18.82 16.41
N LYS A 47 -8.81 -17.72 15.76
CA LYS A 47 -7.40 -17.35 15.66
C LYS A 47 -7.21 -15.90 16.07
N THR A 48 -6.82 -15.68 17.32
CA THR A 48 -6.56 -14.35 17.89
C THR A 48 -5.11 -14.16 18.33
N GLU A 49 -4.39 -15.22 18.68
CA GLU A 49 -3.05 -15.12 19.29
C GLU A 49 -1.95 -14.56 18.37
N LEU A 50 -2.02 -14.84 17.05
CA LEU A 50 -1.10 -14.25 16.06
C LEU A 50 -1.65 -12.98 15.40
N ALA A 51 -2.94 -12.72 15.51
CA ALA A 51 -3.58 -11.57 14.88
C ALA A 51 -3.51 -10.31 15.74
N LEU A 52 -3.65 -10.42 17.07
CA LEU A 52 -3.63 -9.26 17.97
C LEU A 52 -2.24 -8.58 18.03
N ILE A 53 -1.15 -9.34 17.97
CA ILE A 53 0.22 -8.79 17.91
C ILE A 53 0.53 -8.09 16.57
N SER A 54 -0.22 -8.41 15.50
CA SER A 54 -0.01 -7.88 14.15
C SER A 54 -1.01 -6.81 13.72
N CYS A 55 -2.05 -6.53 14.50
CA CYS A 55 -3.05 -5.49 14.20
C CYS A 55 -2.55 -4.10 14.61
N ARG A 56 -1.48 -3.65 13.97
CA ARG A 56 -1.02 -2.26 14.05
C ARG A 56 -1.73 -1.45 12.98
N TYR A 57 -2.32 -0.34 13.38
CA TYR A 57 -3.06 0.55 12.49
C TYR A 57 -2.47 1.95 12.52
N CYS A 58 -2.39 2.56 11.34
CA CYS A 58 -2.02 3.96 11.19
C CYS A 58 -3.26 4.84 11.17
N GLY A 59 -3.16 6.02 11.78
CA GLY A 59 -4.30 6.91 11.90
C GLY A 59 -4.01 8.14 12.74
N SER A 60 -5.06 8.79 13.20
CA SER A 60 -4.98 10.01 14.02
C SER A 60 -6.00 9.98 15.14
N LEU A 61 -5.84 10.86 16.12
CA LEU A 61 -6.82 10.99 17.19
C LEU A 61 -8.01 11.83 16.73
N GLU A 62 -9.19 11.46 17.21
CA GLU A 62 -10.39 12.28 17.03
C GLU A 62 -10.25 13.56 17.86
N PRO A 63 -10.44 14.75 17.27
CA PRO A 63 -10.42 16.00 18.01
C PRO A 63 -11.52 15.98 19.07
N MET A 64 -11.15 16.21 20.33
CA MET A 64 -12.14 16.26 21.41
C MET A 64 -12.84 17.63 21.39
N PRO A 65 -14.18 17.69 21.39
CA PRO A 65 -14.92 18.96 21.30
C PRO A 65 -14.82 19.84 22.56
N MET A 66 -14.15 19.39 23.62
CA MET A 66 -13.97 20.15 24.86
C MET A 66 -12.47 20.30 25.15
N PRO A 67 -11.97 21.53 25.36
CA PRO A 67 -10.60 21.70 25.84
C PRO A 67 -10.49 21.03 27.21
N MET A 68 -9.61 20.05 27.31
CA MET A 68 -9.20 19.49 28.60
C MET A 68 -8.71 20.65 29.49
N PRO A 69 -9.11 20.74 30.76
CA PRO A 69 -8.60 21.77 31.65
C PRO A 69 -7.07 21.68 31.68
N ALA A 70 -6.42 22.76 31.27
CA ALA A 70 -4.98 22.92 31.33
C ALA A 70 -4.52 22.72 32.77
N GLY A 71 -3.90 21.56 33.06
CA GLY A 71 -3.37 21.27 34.40
C GLY A 71 -3.51 19.82 34.88
N SER A 72 -4.25 18.95 34.20
CA SER A 72 -4.33 17.55 34.64
C SER A 72 -3.26 16.70 33.94
N GLY A 73 -2.16 16.42 34.63
CA GLY A 73 -1.20 15.35 34.27
C GLY A 73 -1.80 13.93 34.38
N GLY A 74 -3.13 13.81 34.33
CA GLY A 74 -3.88 12.57 34.38
C GLY A 74 -3.88 11.83 33.06
N VAL A 75 -4.19 10.53 33.13
CA VAL A 75 -4.37 9.68 31.96
C VAL A 75 -5.66 10.11 31.25
N ALA A 76 -5.54 10.56 30.00
CA ALA A 76 -6.68 10.88 29.16
C ALA A 76 -7.08 9.67 28.32
N HIS A 77 -8.37 9.51 28.08
CA HIS A 77 -8.90 8.55 27.10
C HIS A 77 -9.19 9.27 25.80
N ALA A 78 -8.69 8.75 24.69
CA ALA A 78 -8.93 9.27 23.36
C ALA A 78 -9.43 8.17 22.42
N LEU A 79 -10.15 8.59 21.38
CA LEU A 79 -10.54 7.71 20.28
C LEU A 79 -9.54 7.90 19.14
N PHE A 80 -8.92 6.81 18.73
CA PHE A 80 -8.09 6.71 17.55
C PHE A 80 -8.94 6.32 16.36
N VAL A 81 -8.76 7.03 15.25
CA VAL A 81 -9.41 6.79 13.98
C VAL A 81 -8.36 6.23 13.03
N SER A 82 -8.51 4.95 12.69
CA SER A 82 -7.70 4.30 11.65
C SER A 82 -7.98 4.93 10.28
N LYS A 83 -6.96 5.00 9.42
CA LYS A 83 -7.16 5.36 8.01
C LYS A 83 -7.97 4.29 7.27
N ASP A 84 -7.81 3.02 7.66
CA ASP A 84 -8.66 1.94 7.16
C ASP A 84 -10.06 2.04 7.78
N ARG A 85 -11.03 2.46 6.96
CA ARG A 85 -12.44 2.67 7.36
C ARG A 85 -13.17 1.37 7.70
N ARG A 86 -12.59 0.20 7.39
CA ARG A 86 -13.13 -1.10 7.78
C ARG A 86 -12.91 -1.37 9.27
N ILE A 87 -11.95 -0.69 9.89
CA ILE A 87 -11.59 -0.85 11.29
C ILE A 87 -12.37 0.17 12.13
N PRO A 88 -13.05 -0.27 13.20
CA PRO A 88 -13.74 0.64 14.11
C PRO A 88 -12.74 1.54 14.83
N LYS A 89 -13.24 2.65 15.39
CA LYS A 89 -12.42 3.50 16.26
C LYS A 89 -11.88 2.70 17.43
N ILE A 90 -10.63 2.97 17.82
CA ILE A 90 -9.94 2.27 18.90
C ILE A 90 -9.82 3.21 20.09
N ARG A 91 -10.15 2.75 21.28
CA ARG A 91 -9.97 3.52 22.52
C ARG A 91 -8.53 3.36 23.01
N ILE A 92 -7.83 4.47 23.17
CA ILE A 92 -6.48 4.50 23.73
C ILE A 92 -6.42 5.32 25.00
N GLN A 93 -5.48 4.98 25.89
CA GLN A 93 -5.14 5.76 27.08
C GLN A 93 -3.77 6.41 26.87
N THR A 94 -3.68 7.72 27.07
CA THR A 94 -2.41 8.45 26.92
C THR A 94 -2.33 9.65 27.87
N ARG A 95 -1.12 9.97 28.34
CA ARG A 95 -0.84 11.21 29.08
C ARG A 95 -0.36 12.34 28.18
N GLN A 96 -0.06 12.04 26.91
CA GLN A 96 0.53 12.96 25.95
C GLN A 96 -0.48 13.39 24.88
N LEU A 97 -1.77 13.49 25.23
CA LEU A 97 -2.84 13.78 24.28
C LEU A 97 -2.55 15.02 23.43
N GLY A 98 -2.10 16.10 24.05
CA GLY A 98 -1.76 17.36 23.35
C GLY A 98 -0.66 17.19 22.30
N ASN A 99 0.28 16.27 22.48
CA ASN A 99 1.37 16.05 21.53
C ASN A 99 0.98 15.13 20.36
N LEU A 100 -0.13 14.40 20.47
CA LEU A 100 -0.56 13.38 19.51
C LEU A 100 -1.76 13.80 18.66
N LEU A 101 -2.49 14.87 19.02
CA LEU A 101 -3.71 15.29 18.33
C LEU A 101 -3.50 15.59 16.84
N ASP A 102 -2.45 16.34 16.50
CA ASP A 102 -2.17 16.78 15.11
C ASP A 102 -1.15 15.87 14.41
N LYS A 103 -1.03 14.62 14.84
CA LYS A 103 -0.01 13.68 14.34
C LYS A 103 -0.61 12.39 13.82
N ARG A 104 0.07 11.81 12.84
CA ARG A 104 -0.10 10.42 12.42
C ARG A 104 0.60 9.51 13.42
N ILE A 105 -0.13 8.56 13.96
CA ILE A 105 0.36 7.61 14.97
C ILE A 105 0.00 6.18 14.60
N VAL A 106 0.76 5.25 15.16
CA VAL A 106 0.50 3.82 15.08
C VAL A 106 -0.09 3.35 16.42
N VAL A 107 -1.21 2.65 16.36
CA VAL A 107 -1.89 2.03 17.51
C VAL A 107 -2.02 0.53 17.29
N ALA A 108 -1.73 -0.25 18.33
CA ALA A 108 -1.99 -1.69 18.34
C ALA A 108 -3.27 -1.99 19.13
N VAL A 109 -4.07 -2.94 18.64
CA VAL A 109 -5.28 -3.40 19.35
C VAL A 109 -4.91 -4.51 20.33
N ASP A 110 -5.27 -4.33 21.60
CA ASP A 110 -4.96 -5.28 22.67
C ASP A 110 -6.10 -6.27 22.92
N SER A 111 -7.31 -5.74 23.09
CA SER A 111 -8.48 -6.54 23.44
C SER A 111 -9.77 -5.83 23.04
N TRP A 112 -10.82 -6.62 22.85
CA TRP A 112 -12.16 -6.10 22.64
C TRP A 112 -13.13 -6.78 23.61
N ASP A 113 -13.43 -6.07 24.70
CA ASP A 113 -14.41 -6.51 25.68
C ASP A 113 -15.84 -6.51 25.11
N CYS A 114 -16.64 -7.53 25.47
CA CYS A 114 -17.97 -7.73 24.88
C CYS A 114 -18.98 -6.63 25.26
N LEU A 115 -18.74 -5.90 26.36
CA LEU A 115 -19.56 -4.77 26.78
C LEU A 115 -19.07 -3.43 26.18
N SER A 116 -17.89 -3.42 25.56
CA SER A 116 -17.30 -2.23 24.98
C SER A 116 -17.70 -2.07 23.51
N ARG A 117 -18.17 -0.86 23.16
CA ARG A 117 -18.42 -0.49 21.76
C ARG A 117 -17.14 -0.44 20.92
N TYR A 118 -16.02 -0.05 21.54
CA TYR A 118 -14.74 0.13 20.86
C TYR A 118 -13.70 -0.83 21.43
N PRO A 119 -12.83 -1.43 20.59
CA PRO A 119 -11.67 -2.15 21.07
C PRO A 119 -10.75 -1.22 21.87
N SER A 120 -10.04 -1.80 22.82
CA SER A 120 -8.99 -1.10 23.58
C SER A 120 -7.63 -1.40 22.94
N GLY A 121 -6.80 -0.38 22.85
CA GLY A 121 -5.47 -0.47 22.28
C GLY A 121 -4.50 0.50 22.93
N HIS A 122 -3.24 0.41 22.53
CA HIS A 122 -2.17 1.26 23.03
C HIS A 122 -1.41 1.94 21.89
N TYR A 123 -0.84 3.10 22.22
CA TYR A 123 0.06 3.84 21.34
C TYR A 123 1.39 3.09 21.18
N VAL A 124 1.84 2.95 19.93
CA VAL A 124 3.13 2.31 19.60
C VAL A 124 4.18 3.37 19.26
N ARG A 125 3.91 4.21 18.25
CA ARG A 125 4.85 5.24 17.79
C ARG A 125 4.15 6.37 17.05
N THR A 126 4.81 7.50 16.96
CA THR A 126 4.44 8.63 16.11
C THR A 126 5.15 8.48 14.78
N ILE A 127 4.45 8.76 13.69
CA ILE A 127 4.99 8.79 12.33
C ILE A 127 5.44 10.23 12.02
N GLY A 128 4.52 11.19 12.14
CA GLY A 128 4.81 12.59 11.86
C GLY A 128 3.56 13.48 11.92
N GLU A 129 3.63 14.68 11.37
CA GLU A 129 2.52 15.64 11.35
C GLU A 129 1.50 15.32 10.27
N ILE A 130 0.21 15.58 10.54
CA ILE A 130 -0.85 15.35 9.55
C ILE A 130 -0.68 16.34 8.39
N GLY A 131 -0.68 15.83 7.16
CA GLY A 131 -0.55 16.63 5.94
C GLY A 131 0.89 16.82 5.46
N ASP A 132 1.90 16.42 6.24
CA ASP A 132 3.26 16.32 5.75
C ASP A 132 3.39 15.19 4.72
N ARG A 133 4.08 15.47 3.60
CA ARG A 133 4.16 14.54 2.46
C ARG A 133 4.88 13.25 2.86
N ASP A 134 6.01 13.37 3.51
CA ASP A 134 6.88 12.23 3.82
C ASP A 134 6.18 11.34 4.88
N THR A 135 5.48 11.96 5.83
CA THR A 135 4.61 11.30 6.81
C THR A 135 3.47 10.51 6.15
N GLU A 136 2.73 11.14 5.22
CA GLU A 136 1.62 10.45 4.53
C GLU A 136 2.12 9.31 3.64
N SER A 137 3.28 9.48 3.01
CA SER A 137 3.95 8.39 2.28
C SER A 137 4.28 7.22 3.20
N GLU A 138 4.88 7.47 4.37
CA GLU A 138 5.19 6.40 5.33
C GLU A 138 3.91 5.70 5.83
N VAL A 139 2.84 6.44 6.10
CA VAL A 139 1.53 5.86 6.49
C VAL A 139 1.04 4.86 5.44
N VAL A 140 1.11 5.21 4.15
CA VAL A 140 0.69 4.33 3.06
C VAL A 140 1.54 3.07 3.01
N LEU A 141 2.85 3.18 3.20
CA LEU A 141 3.76 2.02 3.20
C LEU A 141 3.42 1.06 4.35
N ILE A 142 3.22 1.57 5.56
CA ILE A 142 2.88 0.74 6.73
C ILE A 142 1.52 0.06 6.55
N GLU A 143 0.51 0.75 6.00
CA GLU A 143 -0.83 0.18 5.78
C GLU A 143 -0.86 -0.95 4.77
N ASN A 144 0.07 -0.93 3.82
CA ASN A 144 0.23 -1.99 2.83
C ASN A 144 1.27 -3.04 3.25
N ASP A 145 1.73 -3.01 4.51
CA ASP A 145 2.75 -3.92 5.06
C ASP A 145 4.06 -3.90 4.25
N ILE A 146 4.44 -2.72 3.75
CA ILE A 146 5.68 -2.49 3.00
C ILE A 146 6.75 -2.00 3.97
N ASP A 147 7.82 -2.77 4.11
CA ASP A 147 8.96 -2.41 4.94
C ASP A 147 9.90 -1.42 4.22
N ALA A 148 9.85 -0.17 4.66
CA ALA A 148 10.68 0.91 4.12
C ALA A 148 12.01 1.10 4.87
N ARG A 149 12.34 0.22 5.83
CA ARG A 149 13.57 0.36 6.63
C ARG A 149 14.81 0.10 5.78
N PRO A 150 15.93 0.79 6.05
CA PRO A 150 17.19 0.47 5.41
C PRO A 150 17.61 -0.99 5.63
N PHE A 151 18.29 -1.57 4.64
CA PHE A 151 18.85 -2.91 4.77
C PHE A 151 19.82 -3.00 5.95
N ALA A 152 19.76 -4.11 6.68
CA ALA A 152 20.64 -4.37 7.80
C ALA A 152 22.11 -4.49 7.34
N SER A 153 23.06 -4.16 8.21
CA SER A 153 24.50 -4.20 7.88
C SER A 153 24.97 -5.59 7.46
N GLN A 154 24.36 -6.66 7.97
CA GLN A 154 24.63 -8.03 7.58
C GLN A 154 24.25 -8.31 6.12
N ILE A 155 23.17 -7.70 5.63
CA ILE A 155 22.73 -7.81 4.23
C ILE A 155 23.69 -7.01 3.34
N LEU A 156 24.05 -5.79 3.76
CA LEU A 156 25.00 -4.96 3.03
C LEU A 156 26.40 -5.59 2.94
N ALA A 157 26.81 -6.36 3.95
CA ALA A 157 28.08 -7.09 3.95
C ALA A 157 28.15 -8.22 2.91
N CYS A 158 27.00 -8.66 2.36
CA CYS A 158 26.96 -9.62 1.26
C CYS A 158 27.18 -8.96 -0.11
N LEU A 159 27.19 -7.63 -0.20
CA LEU A 159 27.44 -6.92 -1.46
C LEU A 159 28.93 -7.05 -1.84
N PRO A 160 29.24 -7.16 -3.14
CA PRO A 160 30.62 -7.13 -3.59
C PRO A 160 31.28 -5.78 -3.25
N PRO A 161 32.59 -5.76 -2.97
CA PRO A 161 33.30 -4.51 -2.71
C PRO A 161 33.28 -3.61 -3.96
N LEU A 162 33.17 -2.30 -3.72
CA LEU A 162 33.24 -1.28 -4.77
C LEU A 162 34.67 -0.71 -4.89
N PRO A 163 35.14 -0.37 -6.11
CA PRO A 163 34.46 -0.52 -7.39
C PRO A 163 34.42 -1.98 -7.87
N TRP A 164 33.27 -2.40 -8.37
CA TRP A 164 33.11 -3.73 -8.97
C TRP A 164 33.50 -3.71 -10.45
N SER A 165 34.24 -4.72 -10.88
CA SER A 165 34.59 -4.94 -12.28
C SER A 165 34.58 -6.44 -12.59
N VAL A 166 34.26 -6.80 -13.84
CA VAL A 166 34.32 -8.19 -14.29
C VAL A 166 35.75 -8.72 -14.18
N SER A 167 35.93 -9.85 -13.48
CA SER A 167 37.26 -10.44 -13.25
C SER A 167 37.77 -11.16 -14.50
N SER A 168 39.09 -11.33 -14.61
CA SER A 168 39.70 -12.13 -15.69
C SER A 168 39.25 -13.60 -15.63
N GLU A 169 38.94 -14.10 -14.44
CA GLU A 169 38.42 -15.46 -14.22
C GLU A 169 37.00 -15.61 -14.77
N ASP A 170 36.14 -14.60 -14.57
CA ASP A 170 34.80 -14.57 -15.16
C ASP A 170 34.83 -14.50 -16.69
N LEU A 171 35.82 -13.80 -17.26
CA LEU A 171 36.04 -13.70 -18.71
C LEU A 171 36.59 -15.00 -19.31
N ALA A 172 37.41 -15.73 -18.57
CA ALA A 172 37.96 -17.02 -18.99
C ALA A 172 36.98 -18.18 -18.77
N ASN A 173 35.83 -17.92 -18.14
CA ASN A 173 34.87 -18.94 -17.77
C ASN A 173 34.15 -19.52 -19.00
N PRO A 174 34.33 -20.80 -19.36
CA PRO A 174 33.77 -21.38 -20.56
C PRO A 174 32.24 -21.50 -20.56
N ILE A 175 31.57 -21.39 -19.40
CA ILE A 175 30.11 -21.39 -19.31
C ILE A 175 29.49 -20.01 -19.59
N ARG A 176 30.30 -18.93 -19.60
CA ARG A 176 29.84 -17.57 -19.91
C ARG A 176 30.22 -17.20 -21.34
N GLN A 177 29.21 -17.01 -22.20
CA GLN A 177 29.43 -16.58 -23.58
C GLN A 177 29.75 -15.08 -23.65
N ASP A 178 30.86 -14.72 -24.30
CA ASP A 178 31.22 -13.33 -24.53
C ASP A 178 30.47 -12.76 -25.75
N LEU A 179 29.53 -11.86 -25.47
CA LEU A 179 28.73 -11.17 -26.48
C LEU A 179 28.93 -9.65 -26.45
N ARG A 180 30.07 -9.16 -25.95
CA ARG A 180 30.40 -7.73 -25.88
C ARG A 180 30.57 -7.07 -27.26
N HIS A 181 30.79 -7.87 -28.29
CA HIS A 181 30.89 -7.42 -29.69
C HIS A 181 29.53 -7.12 -30.33
N VAL A 182 28.43 -7.55 -29.70
CA VAL A 182 27.06 -7.33 -30.19
C VAL A 182 26.57 -5.94 -29.78
N ARG A 183 25.92 -5.24 -30.72
CA ARG A 183 25.30 -3.94 -30.43
C ARG A 183 24.00 -4.15 -29.66
N VAL A 184 24.01 -3.73 -28.40
CA VAL A 184 22.87 -3.86 -27.47
C VAL A 184 22.37 -2.47 -27.09
N CYS A 185 21.06 -2.31 -26.94
CA CYS A 185 20.45 -1.10 -26.38
C CYS A 185 19.35 -1.45 -25.38
N SER A 186 19.08 -0.55 -24.43
CA SER A 186 17.89 -0.61 -23.59
C SER A 186 16.94 0.54 -23.92
N VAL A 187 15.66 0.38 -23.60
CA VAL A 187 14.58 1.32 -23.91
C VAL A 187 13.80 1.59 -22.63
N ASP A 188 14.28 2.57 -21.87
CA ASP A 188 13.74 2.92 -20.56
C ASP A 188 13.01 4.28 -20.55
N PRO A 189 12.04 4.48 -19.63
CA PRO A 189 11.48 5.80 -19.36
C PRO A 189 12.53 6.81 -18.87
N PRO A 190 12.29 8.13 -19.05
CA PRO A 190 13.20 9.16 -18.54
C PRO A 190 13.32 9.08 -17.01
N GLY A 191 14.56 8.98 -16.53
CA GLY A 191 14.87 8.89 -15.09
C GLY A 191 15.00 7.48 -14.52
N CYS A 192 14.90 6.43 -15.36
CA CYS A 192 15.22 5.05 -14.98
C CYS A 192 16.66 4.95 -14.44
N LYS A 193 16.84 4.22 -13.33
CA LYS A 193 18.16 4.00 -12.68
C LYS A 193 18.56 2.54 -12.65
N ASP A 194 17.57 1.68 -12.78
CA ASP A 194 17.54 0.24 -12.63
C ASP A 194 17.21 -0.36 -14.01
N ILE A 195 18.26 -0.60 -14.80
CA ILE A 195 18.15 -1.15 -16.15
C ILE A 195 18.23 -2.67 -16.05
N ASP A 196 17.08 -3.32 -16.07
CA ASP A 196 16.98 -4.78 -15.89
C ASP A 196 17.04 -5.55 -17.21
N ASP A 197 16.75 -4.89 -18.34
CA ASP A 197 16.73 -5.55 -19.65
C ASP A 197 17.48 -4.78 -20.74
N ALA A 198 18.01 -5.55 -21.68
CA ALA A 198 18.66 -5.00 -22.86
C ALA A 198 18.45 -5.92 -24.08
N LEU A 199 18.29 -5.30 -25.24
CA LEU A 199 17.83 -5.95 -26.45
C LEU A 199 18.86 -5.77 -27.57
N HIS A 200 18.91 -6.76 -28.46
CA HIS A 200 19.58 -6.61 -29.75
C HIS A 200 18.84 -7.34 -30.85
N CYS A 201 19.05 -6.88 -32.08
CA CYS A 201 18.53 -7.50 -33.30
C CYS A 201 19.61 -7.41 -34.38
N THR A 202 20.05 -8.56 -34.90
CA THR A 202 21.04 -8.67 -35.96
C THR A 202 20.43 -9.41 -37.15
N ALA A 203 20.48 -8.82 -38.34
CA ALA A 203 20.07 -9.52 -39.57
C ALA A 203 21.11 -10.57 -39.96
N LEU A 204 20.65 -11.77 -40.29
CA LEU A 204 21.48 -12.90 -40.71
C LEU A 204 21.52 -13.03 -42.24
N PRO A 205 22.57 -13.65 -42.82
CA PRO A 205 22.73 -13.78 -44.28
C PRO A 205 21.65 -14.61 -44.98
N ASP A 206 20.96 -15.48 -44.24
CA ASP A 206 19.86 -16.33 -44.71
C ASP A 206 18.52 -15.60 -44.78
N GLY A 207 18.48 -14.30 -44.42
CA GLY A 207 17.27 -13.48 -44.38
C GLY A 207 16.51 -13.56 -43.06
N ASN A 208 17.00 -14.33 -42.08
CA ASN A 208 16.44 -14.38 -40.73
C ASN A 208 17.02 -13.27 -39.83
N PHE A 209 16.50 -13.16 -38.62
CA PHE A 209 17.02 -12.25 -37.60
C PHE A 209 17.40 -13.03 -36.34
N GLU A 210 18.56 -12.71 -35.79
CA GLU A 210 18.94 -13.08 -34.44
C GLU A 210 18.47 -11.99 -33.49
N VAL A 211 17.53 -12.32 -32.61
CA VAL A 211 17.00 -11.42 -31.58
C VAL A 211 17.35 -12.01 -30.23
N GLY A 212 17.99 -11.22 -29.38
CA GLY A 212 18.30 -11.63 -28.02
C GLY A 212 17.82 -10.62 -26.99
N VAL A 213 17.17 -11.14 -25.96
CA VAL A 213 16.79 -10.44 -24.75
C VAL A 213 17.79 -10.80 -23.66
N ARG A 214 18.38 -9.80 -23.02
CA ARG A 214 19.31 -9.96 -21.90
C ARG A 214 18.67 -9.42 -20.64
N ILE A 215 18.70 -10.22 -19.58
CA ILE A 215 18.29 -9.80 -18.24
C ILE A 215 19.56 -9.49 -17.47
N LEU A 216 19.67 -8.27 -16.94
CA LEU A 216 20.84 -7.71 -16.29
C LEU A 216 20.75 -7.79 -14.76
#